data_AF-A0AAD9M1A2-F1
#
_entry.id   AF-A0AAD9M1A2-F1
#
_cell.length_a   1.000
_cell.length_b   1.000
_cell.length_c   1.000
_cell.angle_alpha   90.00
_cell.angle_beta   90.00
_cell.angle_gamma   90.00
#
_symmetry.space_group_name_H-M   'P 1'
#
loop_
_entity.id
_entity.type
_entity.pdbx_description
1 polymer ?
#
loop_
_entity_poly.entity_id
_entity_poly.type
_entity_poly.pdbx_seq_one_letter_code
_entity_poly.pdbx_strand_id
1 'polypeptide(L)'
;FRNVKDCGAVGDGKTDNTEAINKTIAIRGQCGRNCGASTVKPATLYFPSGTYLISYPIKSYHNTQMIEHITYVIGKVCRFNLTSIKATNPPIIKAASSLVGLGVISSEEHTGGDGGAEPVVYQPGKADPHA
;
A
#
# COMPACT_ATOMS: atom_id res chain seq x y z
N PHE A 1 11.58 -5.21 -0.94
CA PHE A 1 11.55 -3.89 -0.29
C PHE A 1 11.63 -2.80 -1.35
N ARG A 2 10.79 -1.76 -1.24
CA ARG A 2 10.66 -0.65 -2.21
C ARG A 2 10.26 0.61 -1.46
N ASN A 3 10.99 1.71 -1.59
CA ASN A 3 10.61 2.98 -0.99
C ASN A 3 9.77 3.77 -2.00
N VAL A 4 8.59 4.26 -1.59
CA VAL A 4 7.70 5.02 -2.47
C VAL A 4 8.33 6.31 -3.00
N LYS A 5 9.29 6.89 -2.28
CA LYS A 5 10.01 8.09 -2.72
C LYS A 5 10.97 7.81 -3.88
N ASP A 6 11.51 6.60 -3.98
CA ASP A 6 12.35 6.19 -5.12
C ASP A 6 11.55 6.13 -6.44
N CYS A 7 10.22 6.05 -6.34
CA CYS A 7 9.30 6.04 -7.47
C CYS A 7 8.57 7.39 -7.67
N GLY A 8 9.05 8.46 -7.04
CA GLY A 8 8.55 9.83 -7.24
C GLY A 8 7.45 10.30 -6.29
N ALA A 9 7.13 9.54 -5.22
CA ALA A 9 6.23 10.05 -4.19
C ALA A 9 6.91 11.18 -3.40
N VAL A 10 6.22 12.30 -3.23
CA VAL A 10 6.70 13.50 -2.54
C VAL A 10 6.38 13.44 -1.05
N GLY A 11 5.12 13.20 -0.70
CA GLY A 11 4.66 13.14 0.70
C GLY A 11 4.48 14.51 1.38
N ASP A 12 4.12 15.56 0.64
CA ASP A 12 3.92 16.94 1.12
C ASP A 12 2.45 17.30 1.46
N GLY A 13 1.51 16.37 1.26
CA GLY A 13 0.07 16.54 1.48
C GLY A 13 -0.68 17.33 0.41
N LYS A 14 0.01 17.72 -0.68
CA LYS A 14 -0.53 18.53 -1.78
C LYS A 14 -0.35 17.86 -3.13
N THR A 15 0.84 17.34 -3.40
CA THR A 15 1.17 16.60 -4.61
C THR A 15 0.40 15.30 -4.62
N ASP A 16 -0.22 14.94 -5.75
CA ASP A 16 -0.85 13.64 -5.93
C ASP A 16 0.21 12.55 -6.05
N ASN A 17 0.18 11.57 -5.15
CA ASN A 17 1.17 10.50 -5.08
C ASN A 17 0.63 9.16 -5.63
N THR A 18 -0.59 9.15 -6.12
CA THR A 18 -1.32 7.92 -6.44
C THR A 18 -0.60 7.09 -7.50
N GLU A 19 -0.12 7.74 -8.56
CA GLU A 19 0.58 7.07 -9.65
C GLU A 19 1.94 6.53 -9.20
N ALA A 20 2.71 7.31 -8.46
CA ALA A 20 4.02 6.91 -7.93
C ALA A 20 3.90 5.68 -7.01
N ILE A 21 2.90 5.66 -6.13
CA ILE A 21 2.68 4.54 -5.21
C ILE A 21 2.23 3.29 -5.99
N ASN A 22 1.27 3.41 -6.92
CA ASN A 22 0.86 2.27 -7.76
C ASN A 22 2.00 1.72 -8.64
N LYS A 23 2.85 2.60 -9.19
CA LYS A 23 4.09 2.20 -9.89
C LYS A 23 5.01 1.41 -8.98
N THR A 24 5.21 1.86 -7.74
CA THR A 24 6.03 1.17 -6.74
C THR A 24 5.54 -0.27 -6.52
N ILE A 25 4.23 -0.49 -6.46
CA ILE A 25 3.62 -1.81 -6.31
C ILE A 25 3.87 -2.69 -7.55
N ALA A 26 3.79 -2.13 -8.75
CA ALA A 26 3.88 -2.89 -10.00
C ALA A 26 5.31 -3.10 -10.54
N ILE A 27 6.32 -2.35 -10.05
CA ILE A 27 7.65 -2.21 -10.69
C ILE A 27 8.41 -3.51 -10.97
N ARG A 28 8.11 -4.62 -10.27
CA ARG A 28 8.74 -5.94 -10.50
C ARG A 28 7.81 -6.98 -11.12
N GLY A 29 6.76 -6.54 -11.82
CA GLY A 29 5.81 -7.45 -12.48
C GLY A 29 4.99 -8.26 -11.49
N GLN A 30 4.42 -7.57 -10.49
CA GLN A 30 3.58 -8.18 -9.46
C GLN A 30 2.40 -8.96 -10.05
N CYS A 31 1.86 -9.89 -9.25
CA CYS A 31 0.69 -10.68 -9.61
C CYS A 31 -0.57 -9.78 -9.69
N GLY A 32 -0.77 -9.15 -10.84
CA GLY A 32 -1.89 -8.27 -11.12
C GLY A 32 -3.05 -9.00 -11.79
N ARG A 33 -3.75 -8.31 -12.69
CA ARG A 33 -4.92 -8.86 -13.39
C ARG A 33 -4.57 -10.17 -14.11
N ASN A 34 -5.46 -11.17 -14.00
CA ASN A 34 -5.36 -12.51 -14.60
C ASN A 34 -4.22 -13.40 -14.07
N CYS A 35 -3.54 -13.00 -12.99
CA CYS A 35 -2.50 -13.83 -12.36
C CYS A 35 -3.07 -14.82 -11.32
N GLY A 36 -4.27 -14.55 -10.76
CA GLY A 36 -4.90 -15.38 -9.74
C GLY A 36 -4.29 -15.15 -8.36
N ALA A 37 -3.18 -15.81 -8.06
CA ALA A 37 -2.43 -15.63 -6.81
C ALA A 37 -0.94 -15.95 -7.03
N SER A 38 -0.06 -15.43 -6.17
CA SER A 38 1.36 -15.80 -6.19
C SER A 38 1.99 -15.60 -4.82
N THR A 39 2.78 -16.58 -4.38
CA THR A 39 3.59 -16.50 -3.15
C THR A 39 5.04 -16.07 -3.42
N VAL A 40 5.53 -16.30 -4.64
CA VAL A 40 6.90 -15.97 -5.07
C VAL A 40 7.07 -14.54 -5.59
N LYS A 41 5.97 -13.78 -5.71
CA LYS A 41 5.98 -12.36 -6.07
C LYS A 41 5.54 -11.48 -4.89
N PRO A 42 6.35 -11.30 -3.84
CA PRO A 42 6.04 -10.38 -2.74
C PRO A 42 6.32 -8.91 -3.11
N ALA A 43 5.53 -8.00 -2.55
CA ALA A 43 5.76 -6.55 -2.65
C ALA A 43 5.80 -5.90 -1.26
N THR A 44 6.98 -5.69 -0.70
CA THR A 44 7.14 -4.90 0.54
C THR A 44 7.39 -3.45 0.19
N LEU A 45 6.40 -2.59 0.43
CA LEU A 45 6.46 -1.14 0.24
C LEU A 45 6.78 -0.45 1.55
N TYR A 46 7.63 0.57 1.46
CA TYR A 46 8.04 1.40 2.58
C TYR A 46 7.58 2.83 2.36
N PHE A 47 6.91 3.39 3.36
CA PHE A 47 6.41 4.75 3.39
C PHE A 47 7.23 5.59 4.38
N PRO A 48 8.17 6.42 3.91
CA PRO A 48 8.80 7.44 4.75
C PRO A 48 7.75 8.38 5.34
N SER A 49 8.05 9.01 6.47
CA SER A 49 7.18 10.03 7.05
C SER A 49 6.82 11.13 6.02
N GLY A 50 5.56 11.56 6.06
CA GLY A 50 4.99 12.51 5.12
C GLY A 50 3.49 12.34 4.99
N THR A 51 2.84 13.24 4.26
CA THR A 51 1.43 13.13 3.90
C THR A 51 1.30 12.84 2.41
N TYR A 52 0.76 11.70 2.04
CA TYR A 52 0.61 11.27 0.66
C TYR A 52 -0.84 11.48 0.24
N LEU A 53 -1.09 12.50 -0.59
CA LEU A 53 -2.42 12.75 -1.16
C LEU A 53 -2.74 11.72 -2.25
N ILE A 54 -3.93 11.13 -2.18
CA ILE A 54 -4.39 10.04 -3.05
C ILE A 54 -5.72 10.40 -3.73
N SER A 55 -5.80 10.33 -5.05
CA SER A 55 -6.99 10.68 -5.85
C SER A 55 -7.72 9.49 -6.48
N TYR A 56 -7.10 8.30 -6.51
CA TYR A 56 -7.75 7.04 -6.89
C TYR A 56 -7.13 5.86 -6.12
N PRO A 57 -7.76 4.67 -6.07
CA PRO A 57 -7.31 3.59 -5.20
C PRO A 57 -5.85 3.18 -5.43
N ILE A 58 -5.13 2.96 -4.32
CA ILE A 58 -3.86 2.22 -4.32
C ILE A 58 -4.18 0.73 -4.40
N LYS A 59 -3.68 0.08 -5.46
CA LYS A 59 -3.95 -1.32 -5.79
C LYS A 59 -3.02 -2.26 -5.03
N SER A 60 -3.49 -2.83 -3.93
CA SER A 60 -2.71 -3.79 -3.14
C SER A 60 -2.84 -5.20 -3.73
N TYR A 61 -1.97 -5.56 -4.66
CA TYR A 61 -1.93 -6.92 -5.24
C TYR A 61 -1.67 -8.00 -4.19
N HIS A 62 -2.00 -9.25 -4.54
CA HIS A 62 -1.70 -10.42 -3.71
C HIS A 62 -0.24 -10.42 -3.22
N ASN A 63 -0.04 -10.76 -1.95
CA ASN A 63 1.28 -10.78 -1.28
C ASN A 63 1.99 -9.41 -1.25
N THR A 64 1.23 -8.34 -1.03
CA THR A 64 1.76 -6.98 -0.80
C THR A 64 1.71 -6.63 0.69
N GLN A 65 2.81 -6.09 1.22
CA GLN A 65 2.92 -5.55 2.58
C GLN A 65 3.28 -4.07 2.49
N MET A 66 2.55 -3.21 3.18
CA MET A 66 2.85 -1.78 3.28
C MET A 66 3.34 -1.49 4.70
N ILE A 67 4.54 -0.93 4.83
CA ILE A 67 5.22 -0.73 6.11
C ILE A 67 5.51 0.76 6.28
N GLU A 68 5.16 1.27 7.46
CA GLU A 68 5.40 2.65 7.83
C GLU A 68 6.82 2.92 8.33
N HIS A 69 7.24 4.17 8.23
CA HIS A 69 8.37 4.68 8.98
C HIS A 69 8.01 4.86 10.46
N ILE A 70 8.83 4.34 11.35
CA ILE A 70 8.68 4.52 12.80
C ILE A 70 9.86 5.32 13.34
N THR A 71 9.59 6.53 13.86
CA THR A 71 10.53 7.27 14.71
C THR A 71 10.11 7.11 16.17
N TYR A 72 11.03 6.65 17.01
CA TYR A 72 10.83 6.46 18.43
C TYR A 72 11.35 7.66 19.21
N VAL A 73 10.54 8.21 20.12
CA VAL A 73 10.99 9.20 21.11
C VAL A 73 10.86 8.58 22.48
N ILE A 74 11.99 8.46 23.19
CA ILE A 74 11.99 8.08 24.60
C ILE A 74 11.60 9.32 25.40
N GLY A 75 10.32 9.43 25.73
CA GLY A 75 9.81 10.49 26.61
C GLY A 75 9.98 10.09 28.07
N LYS A 76 10.61 10.96 28.88
CA LYS A 76 10.42 10.90 30.35
C LYS A 76 9.12 11.60 30.67
N VAL A 77 8.13 10.87 31.16
CA VAL A 77 6.98 11.49 31.85
C VAL A 77 7.45 11.76 33.27
N CYS A 78 7.34 13.01 33.75
CA CYS A 78 7.59 13.33 35.16
C CYS A 78 6.75 12.38 36.03
N ARG A 79 7.40 11.39 36.66
CA ARG A 79 6.89 10.33 37.55
C ARG A 79 6.66 8.92 36.99
N PHE A 80 6.85 8.65 35.70
CA PHE A 80 6.81 7.27 35.19
C PHE A 80 7.90 7.02 34.14
N ASN A 81 8.60 5.88 34.28
CA ASN A 81 9.49 5.37 33.24
C ASN A 81 8.61 4.69 32.20
N LEU A 82 8.13 5.45 31.21
CA LEU A 82 7.23 4.95 30.18
C LEU A 82 8.06 4.44 28.99
N THR A 83 8.22 3.12 28.87
CA THR A 83 8.73 2.47 27.65
C THR A 83 7.64 2.35 26.58
N SER A 84 6.77 3.35 26.44
CA SER A 84 5.80 3.37 25.34
C SER A 84 6.51 3.82 24.08
N ILE A 85 6.76 2.84 23.21
CA ILE A 85 7.10 3.04 21.81
C ILE A 85 5.92 3.80 21.17
N LYS A 86 6.08 5.10 20.95
CA LYS A 86 5.16 5.89 20.12
C LYS A 86 5.85 6.22 18.82
N ALA A 87 5.30 5.77 17.70
CA ALA A 87 5.62 6.29 16.39
C ALA A 87 5.24 7.79 16.37
N THR A 88 6.22 8.68 16.37
CA THR A 88 5.96 10.13 16.45
C THR A 88 5.72 10.77 15.10
N ASN A 89 6.04 10.09 14.01
CA ASN A 89 5.89 10.61 12.66
C ASN A 89 5.41 9.54 11.66
N PRO A 90 4.27 8.87 11.92
CA PRO A 90 3.73 7.91 10.97
C PRO A 90 3.35 8.60 9.67
N PRO A 91 3.49 7.94 8.51
CA PRO A 91 3.02 8.46 7.24
C PRO A 91 1.49 8.58 7.26
N ILE A 92 0.96 9.65 6.66
CA ILE A 92 -0.47 9.88 6.50
C ILE A 92 -0.84 9.59 5.05
N ILE A 93 -1.73 8.63 4.81
CA ILE A 93 -2.34 8.42 3.49
C ILE A 93 -3.64 9.21 3.48
N LYS A 94 -3.67 10.32 2.74
CA LYS A 94 -4.77 11.29 2.75
C LYS A 94 -5.59 11.15 1.48
N ALA A 95 -6.89 10.88 1.63
CA ALA A 95 -7.83 10.97 0.52
C ALA A 95 -7.92 12.42 0.00
N ALA A 96 -7.79 12.61 -1.31
CA ALA A 96 -8.16 13.84 -1.96
C ALA A 96 -9.69 14.02 -1.92
N SER A 97 -10.16 15.26 -1.95
CA SER A 97 -11.59 15.55 -2.09
C SER A 97 -12.16 15.02 -3.41
N SER A 98 -11.31 14.81 -4.41
CA SER A 98 -11.64 14.23 -5.70
C SER A 98 -11.48 12.70 -5.76
N LEU A 99 -11.30 12.01 -4.63
CA LEU A 99 -11.12 10.56 -4.61
C LEU A 99 -12.32 9.87 -5.26
N VAL A 100 -12.08 9.07 -6.29
CA VAL A 100 -13.09 8.20 -6.93
C VAL A 100 -12.59 6.76 -6.91
N GLY A 101 -13.39 5.84 -6.34
CA GLY A 101 -13.09 4.41 -6.28
C GLY A 101 -13.57 3.76 -4.99
N LEU A 102 -13.27 2.47 -4.80
CA LEU A 102 -13.76 1.67 -3.67
C LEU A 102 -13.15 2.06 -2.31
N GLY A 103 -12.02 2.77 -2.32
CA GLY A 103 -11.32 3.21 -1.11
C GLY A 103 -9.93 3.74 -1.42
N VAL A 104 -9.26 4.29 -0.41
CA VAL A 104 -7.87 4.79 -0.53
C VAL A 104 -6.89 3.65 -0.82
N ILE A 105 -7.08 2.51 -0.16
CA ILE A 105 -6.37 1.25 -0.42
C ILE A 105 -7.44 0.23 -0.81
N SER A 106 -7.19 -0.50 -1.90
CA SER A 106 -8.06 -1.54 -2.38
C SER A 106 -7.22 -2.78 -2.67
N SER A 107 -7.53 -3.89 -1.98
CA SER A 107 -6.93 -5.21 -2.25
C SER A 107 -7.55 -5.91 -3.46
N GLU A 108 -8.68 -5.40 -3.94
CA GLU A 108 -9.52 -6.03 -4.96
C GLU A 108 -10.08 -4.97 -5.92
N GLU A 109 -9.72 -5.09 -7.20
CA GLU A 109 -10.15 -4.16 -8.24
C GLU A 109 -11.34 -4.74 -9.03
N HIS A 110 -12.49 -4.10 -8.97
CA HIS A 110 -13.65 -4.50 -9.79
C HIS A 110 -13.53 -3.89 -11.19
N THR A 111 -13.49 -4.73 -12.23
CA THR A 111 -13.16 -4.31 -13.60
C THR A 111 -14.34 -3.97 -14.50
N GLY A 112 -15.57 -4.01 -13.99
CA GLY A 112 -16.75 -3.45 -14.65
C GLY A 112 -17.36 -4.25 -15.81
N GLY A 113 -17.05 -5.55 -15.95
CA GLY A 113 -17.83 -6.46 -16.81
C GLY A 113 -19.10 -6.99 -16.11
N ASP A 114 -20.05 -7.55 -16.87
CA ASP A 114 -21.38 -8.07 -16.47
C ASP A 114 -21.37 -9.07 -15.29
N GLY A 115 -21.01 -8.60 -14.10
CA GLY A 115 -20.86 -9.43 -12.90
C GLY A 115 -19.80 -8.98 -11.88
N GLY A 116 -19.08 -7.86 -12.09
CA GLY A 116 -18.16 -7.33 -11.07
C GLY A 116 -16.89 -8.16 -10.86
N ALA A 117 -16.35 -8.78 -11.93
CA ALA A 117 -15.22 -9.69 -11.84
C ALA A 117 -14.03 -9.14 -11.01
N GLU A 118 -13.71 -9.89 -9.96
CA GLU A 118 -12.61 -9.68 -9.04
C GLU A 118 -11.29 -10.26 -9.60
N PRO A 119 -10.13 -9.66 -9.29
CA PRO A 119 -8.84 -10.13 -9.80
C PRO A 119 -8.36 -11.41 -9.08
N VAL A 120 -8.96 -11.75 -7.94
CA VAL A 120 -8.62 -12.90 -7.10
C VAL A 120 -9.83 -13.85 -7.01
N VAL A 121 -10.12 -14.58 -8.07
CA VAL A 121 -11.11 -15.66 -7.96
C VAL A 121 -10.44 -16.82 -7.24
N TYR A 122 -10.85 -17.10 -6.01
CA TYR A 122 -10.48 -18.36 -5.33
C TYR A 122 -10.95 -19.54 -6.20
N GLN A 123 -10.01 -20.21 -6.88
CA GLN A 123 -10.27 -21.46 -7.60
C GLN A 123 -9.73 -22.63 -6.76
N PRO A 124 -10.58 -23.36 -6.01
CA PRO A 124 -10.12 -24.52 -5.27
C PRO A 124 -9.52 -25.56 -6.24
N GLY A 125 -8.25 -25.93 -6.03
CA GLY A 125 -7.58 -27.01 -6.78
C GLY A 125 -6.58 -26.58 -7.86
N LYS A 126 -6.35 -25.28 -8.11
CA LYS A 126 -5.21 -24.85 -8.94
C LYS A 126 -4.02 -24.48 -8.06
N ALA A 127 -3.05 -25.38 -7.98
CA ALA A 127 -1.74 -25.08 -7.40
C ALA A 127 -1.07 -23.92 -8.15
N ASP A 128 -0.35 -23.07 -7.43
CA ASP A 128 0.56 -22.07 -8.01
C ASP A 128 1.60 -22.84 -8.86
N PRO A 129 1.65 -22.64 -10.19
CA PRO A 129 2.61 -23.35 -11.06
C PRO A 129 4.06 -22.86 -10.84
N HIS A 130 4.29 -21.95 -9.89
CA HIS A 130 5.59 -21.39 -9.56
C HIS A 130 6.05 -21.67 -8.11
N ALA A 131 5.46 -22.67 -7.46
CA ALA A 131 5.98 -23.24 -6.20
C ALA A 131 7.16 -24.19 -6.44
#